data_AF-A0A2L2YPB4-F1
#
_entry.id   AF-A0A2L2YPB4-F1
#
_cell.length_a   1.000
_cell.length_b   1.000
_cell.length_c   1.000
_cell.angle_alpha   90.00
_cell.angle_beta   90.00
_cell.angle_gamma   90.00
#
_symmetry.space_group_name_H-M   'P 1'
#
loop_
_entity.id
_entity.type
_entity.pdbx_description
1 polymer ?
#
loop_
_entity_poly.entity_id
_entity_poly.type
_entity_poly.pdbx_seq_one_letter_code
_entity_poly.pdbx_strand_id
1 'polypeptide(L)' 'IINRRTNVKRSEDPSKRYKCTYCKYTTDIAKDLKKHVLTHTQLRKYCCTICHKMFLLSHHLKKHLRNVHSQPL' A
#
# COMPACT_ATOMS: atom_id res chain seq x y z
N ILE A 1 -4.58 -14.43 -13.31
CA ILE A 1 -4.61 -13.30 -12.33
C ILE A 1 -3.55 -12.29 -12.77
N ILE A 2 -3.97 -11.22 -13.43
CA ILE A 2 -3.08 -10.25 -14.06
C ILE A 2 -2.45 -9.39 -12.96
N ASN A 3 -1.23 -9.74 -12.53
CA ASN A 3 -0.36 -8.77 -11.90
C ASN A 3 0.01 -7.74 -12.99
N ARG A 4 -0.79 -6.69 -13.15
CA ARG A 4 -0.36 -5.46 -13.82
C ARG A 4 0.77 -4.86 -12.96
N ARG A 5 1.98 -5.43 -13.09
CA ARG A 5 3.21 -4.69 -12.78
C ARG A 5 3.18 -3.52 -13.76
N THR A 6 2.80 -2.35 -13.26
CA THR A 6 3.04 -1.12 -13.99
C THR A 6 4.55 -1.10 -14.24
N ASN A 7 4.97 -1.32 -15.49
CA ASN A 7 6.37 -1.31 -15.89
C ASN A 7 6.82 0.15 -15.92
N VAL A 8 6.85 0.77 -14.73
CA VAL A 8 7.35 2.12 -14.54
C VAL A 8 8.85 1.98 -14.54
N LYS A 9 9.47 2.34 -15.66
CA LYS A 9 10.92 2.44 -15.76
C LYS A 9 11.38 3.44 -14.69
N ARG A 10 12.29 2.99 -13.83
CA ARG A 10 12.88 3.84 -12.80
C ARG A 10 13.57 5.01 -13.48
N SER A 11 13.21 6.24 -13.13
CA SER A 11 13.84 7.42 -13.70
C SER A 11 15.30 7.42 -13.29
N GLU A 12 16.23 7.55 -14.23
CA GLU A 12 17.66 7.66 -13.92
C GLU A 12 17.97 8.97 -13.18
N ASP A 13 17.22 10.02 -13.49
CA ASP A 13 17.25 11.29 -12.79
C ASP A 13 16.62 11.18 -11.38
N PRO A 14 17.39 11.42 -10.30
CA PRO A 14 16.88 11.35 -8.93
C PRO A 14 15.87 12.44 -8.57
N SER A 15 15.87 13.59 -9.25
CA SER A 15 14.96 14.70 -8.99
C SER A 15 13.52 14.39 -9.43
N LYS A 16 13.36 13.49 -10.40
CA LYS A 16 12.05 12.97 -10.86
C LYS A 16 11.41 11.95 -9.92
N ARG A 17 12.08 11.58 -8.82
CA ARG A 17 11.56 10.59 -7.85
C ARG A 17 10.87 11.25 -6.67
N TYR A 18 9.81 10.62 -6.20
CA TYR A 18 9.12 10.98 -4.98
C TYR A 18 9.86 10.40 -3.77
N LYS A 19 10.30 11.28 -2.85
CA LYS A 19 11.05 10.92 -1.64
C LYS A 19 10.18 10.96 -0.39
N CYS A 20 10.36 9.99 0.50
CA CYS A 20 9.74 10.00 1.82
C CYS A 20 10.38 11.04 2.73
N THR A 21 9.56 11.74 3.51
CA THR A 21 10.02 12.72 4.51
C THR A 21 10.48 12.07 5.82
N TYR A 22 10.05 10.83 6.09
CA TYR A 22 10.35 10.12 7.34
C TYR A 22 11.52 9.14 7.24
N CYS A 23 11.93 8.75 6.02
CA CYS A 23 13.04 7.81 5.80
C CYS A 23 13.69 7.98 4.42
N LYS A 24 14.67 7.14 4.08
CA LYS A 24 15.41 7.20 2.80
C LYS A 24 14.67 6.56 1.61
N TYR A 25 13.40 6.14 1.78
CA TYR A 25 12.63 5.52 0.71
C TYR A 25 12.32 6.50 -0.43
N THR A 26 12.45 6.03 -1.67
CA THR A 26 12.14 6.79 -2.90
C THR A 26 11.41 5.91 -3.91
N THR A 27 10.49 6.49 -4.67
CA THR A 27 9.76 5.81 -5.74
C THR A 27 9.44 6.76 -6.90
N ASP A 28 9.35 6.25 -8.12
CA ASP A 28 8.91 7.02 -9.29
C ASP A 28 7.39 7.22 -9.34
N ILE A 29 6.64 6.58 -8.42
CA ILE A 29 5.18 6.58 -8.42
C ILE A 29 4.64 7.28 -7.18
N ALA A 30 4.00 8.43 -7.36
CA ALA A 30 3.40 9.22 -6.26
C ALA A 30 2.42 8.40 -5.40
N LYS A 31 1.60 7.54 -6.03
CA LYS A 31 0.65 6.65 -5.34
C LYS A 31 1.36 5.71 -4.36
N ASP A 32 2.54 5.23 -4.70
CA ASP A 32 3.30 4.31 -3.84
C ASP A 32 3.98 5.06 -2.71
N LEU A 33 4.46 6.29 -2.93
CA LEU A 33 4.94 7.14 -1.84
C LEU A 33 3.81 7.41 -0.84
N LYS A 34 2.61 7.75 -1.31
CA LYS A 34 1.45 7.99 -0.43
C LYS A 34 1.10 6.78 0.41
N LYS A 35 1.12 5.57 -0.16
CA LYS A 35 0.90 4.33 0.60
C LYS A 35 2.03 4.07 1.60
N HIS A 36 3.28 4.31 1.20
CA HIS A 36 4.44 4.14 2.07
C HIS A 36 4.36 5.07 3.28
N VAL A 37 4.03 6.35 3.11
CA VAL A 37 3.91 7.29 4.24
C VAL A 37 2.90 6.82 5.30
N LEU A 38 1.84 6.08 4.91
CA LEU A 38 0.89 5.52 5.87
C LEU A 38 1.55 4.56 6.88
N THR A 39 2.67 3.91 6.53
CA THR A 39 3.40 3.01 7.44
C THR A 39 4.06 3.78 8.58
N HIS A 40 4.49 5.02 8.35
CA HIS A 40 5.07 5.87 9.39
C HIS A 40 3.99 6.43 10.32
N THR A 41 2.86 6.85 9.76
CA THR A 41 1.75 7.42 10.55
C THR A 41 0.96 6.37 11.35
N GLN A 42 1.21 5.07 11.11
CA GLN A 42 0.44 3.94 11.66
C GLN A 42 -1.09 4.05 11.46
N LEU A 43 -1.54 4.90 10.53
CA LEU A 43 -2.96 5.13 10.25
C LEU A 43 -3.54 3.91 9.53
N ARG A 44 -4.11 2.99 10.30
CA ARG A 44 -4.82 1.83 9.77
C ARG A 44 -6.29 2.18 9.53
N LYS A 45 -6.61 2.56 8.29
CA LYS A 45 -7.93 3.06 7.92
C LYS A 45 -8.97 1.97 7.68
N TYR A 46 -8.56 0.72 7.50
CA TYR A 46 -9.45 -0.36 7.07
C TYR A 46 -9.55 -1.42 8.17
N CYS A 47 -10.69 -1.50 8.83
CA CYS A 47 -10.95 -2.47 9.90
C CYS A 47 -11.69 -3.70 9.36
N CYS A 48 -11.28 -4.90 9.76
CA CYS A 48 -12.07 -6.11 9.56
C CYS A 48 -13.26 -6.09 10.50
N THR A 49 -14.48 -6.21 9.99
CA THR A 49 -15.68 -6.22 10.83
C THR A 49 -15.87 -7.52 11.61
N ILE A 50 -15.19 -8.60 11.24
CA ILE A 50 -15.29 -9.91 11.90
C ILE A 50 -14.33 -10.03 13.08
N CYS A 51 -13.05 -9.71 12.87
CA CYS A 51 -12.00 -9.88 13.89
C CYS A 51 -11.38 -8.56 14.37
N HIS A 52 -11.90 -7.42 13.92
CA HIS A 52 -11.42 -6.07 14.26
C HIS A 52 -9.95 -5.78 13.92
N LYS A 53 -9.30 -6.66 13.15
CA LYS A 53 -7.94 -6.45 12.68
C LYS A 53 -7.89 -5.27 11.71
N MET A 54 -6.98 -4.33 11.98
CA MET A 54 -6.83 -3.12 11.17
C MET A 54 -5.71 -3.26 10.12
N PHE A 55 -5.97 -2.72 8.93
CA PHE A 55 -5.11 -2.73 7.76
C PHE A 55 -4.86 -1.31 7.25
N LEU A 56 -3.66 -1.09 6.70
CA LEU A 56 -3.28 0.19 6.09
C LEU A 56 -3.95 0.39 4.71
N LEU A 57 -4.22 -0.68 3.96
CA LEU A 57 -4.69 -0.64 2.58
C LEU A 57 -5.92 -1.54 2.38
N SER A 58 -6.89 -1.08 1.57
CA SER A 58 -8.16 -1.79 1.33
C SER A 58 -7.97 -3.16 0.69
N HIS A 59 -7.04 -3.31 -0.26
CA HIS A 59 -6.80 -4.60 -0.93
C HIS A 59 -6.16 -5.63 0.02
N HIS A 60 -5.42 -5.19 1.05
CA HIS A 60 -4.95 -6.08 2.11
C HIS A 60 -6.12 -6.59 2.97
N LEU A 61 -7.06 -5.71 3.33
CA LEU A 61 -8.29 -6.13 4.02
C LEU A 61 -9.08 -7.12 3.16
N LYS A 62 -9.29 -6.84 1.87
CA LYS A 62 -10.00 -7.76 0.95
C LYS A 62 -9.33 -9.14 0.87
N LYS A 63 -8.00 -9.19 0.77
CA LYS A 63 -7.24 -10.44 0.78
C LYS A 63 -7.39 -11.17 2.12
N HIS A 64 -7.37 -10.44 3.22
CA HIS A 64 -7.59 -11.01 4.55
C HIS A 64 -8.99 -11.60 4.69
N LEU A 65 -10.05 -10.89 4.31
CA LEU A 65 -11.43 -11.39 4.35
C LEU A 65 -11.58 -12.68 3.52
N ARG A 66 -10.95 -12.72 2.33
CA ARG A 66 -10.95 -13.90 1.46
C ARG A 66 -10.21 -15.09 2.06
N ASN A 67 -9.03 -14.87 2.63
CA ASN A 67 -8.12 -15.95 3.01
C ASN A 67 -8.31 -16.44 4.46
N VAL A 68 -8.80 -15.58 5.35
CA VAL A 68 -8.92 -15.87 6.78
C VAL A 68 -10.36 -16.10 7.20
N HIS A 69 -11.31 -15.39 6.60
CA HIS A 69 -12.72 -15.48 6.94
C HIS A 69 -13.57 -16.15 5.85
N SER A 70 -12.95 -16.61 4.76
CA SER A 70 -13.63 -17.29 3.65
C SER A 70 -14.89 -16.55 3.15
N GLN A 71 -14.80 -15.21 3.08
CA GLN A 71 -15.84 -14.19 2.78
C GLN A 71 -16.67 -13.68 3.98
N PRO A 72 -16.84 -12.35 4.04
CA PRO A 72 -18.01 -11.73 3.42
C PRO A 72 -17.59 -10.74 2.33
N LEU A 73 -17.82 -11.19 1.10
CA LEU A 73 -18.39 -10.42 -0.01
C LEU A 73 -19.41 -11.35 -0.66
#